data_AF-A0A7W1P336-F1
#
_entry.id   AF-A0A7W1P336-F1
#
_cell.length_a   1.000
_cell.length_b   1.000
_cell.length_c   1.000
_cell.angle_alpha   90.00
_cell.angle_beta   90.00
_cell.angle_gamma   90.00
#
_symmetry.space_group_name_H-M   'P 1'
#
loop_
_entity.id
_entity.type
_entity.pdbx_description
1 polymer ?
#
loop_
_entity_poly.entity_id
_entity_poly.type
_entity_poly.pdbx_seq_one_letter_code
_entity_poly.pdbx_strand_id
1 'polypeptide(L)'
;MDGVWSNCTFAGSRIQRRQSARRTQTRLPSLNPLVETEIACPHCGESFPLLVDTTQNEQMLVEDCSVCCRPINLTIVCKPGEMIDVREAE
;
A
#
# COMPACT_ATOMS: atom_id res chain seq x y z
N MET A 1 -8.27 35.98 36.53
CA MET A 1 -8.16 37.44 36.46
C MET A 1 -6.96 37.79 35.60
N ASP A 2 -6.99 38.18 34.34
CA ASP A 2 -7.94 38.07 33.22
C ASP A 2 -7.02 38.14 32.00
N GLY A 3 -6.78 37.00 31.34
CA GLY A 3 -5.96 36.92 30.14
C GLY A 3 -6.77 37.41 28.95
N VAL A 4 -6.64 38.70 28.66
CA VAL A 4 -7.29 39.42 27.55
C VAL A 4 -6.85 38.77 26.23
N TRP A 5 -7.64 37.84 25.71
CA TRP A 5 -7.45 37.30 24.36
C TRP A 5 -7.88 38.38 23.37
N SER A 6 -6.89 38.97 22.71
CA SER A 6 -7.05 40.09 21.79
C SER A 6 -7.86 39.68 20.56
N ASN A 7 -8.92 40.43 20.32
CA ASN A 7 -9.92 40.25 19.29
C ASN A 7 -9.39 40.78 17.93
N CYS A 8 -9.11 39.90 16.97
CA CYS A 8 -8.85 40.31 15.58
C CYS A 8 -10.13 40.20 14.75
N THR A 9 -10.91 41.27 14.72
CA THR A 9 -12.06 41.44 13.83
C THR A 9 -11.56 41.73 12.41
N PHE A 10 -11.56 40.73 11.51
CA PHE A 10 -11.23 40.94 10.10
C PHE A 10 -12.50 41.36 9.32
N ALA A 11 -12.61 42.67 9.07
CA ALA A 11 -13.59 43.26 8.17
C ALA A 11 -13.27 42.93 6.70
N GLY A 12 -14.32 42.73 5.90
CA GLY A 12 -14.26 41.99 4.65
C GLY A 12 -13.59 42.65 3.45
N SER A 13 -13.49 41.88 2.37
CA SER A 13 -13.67 42.38 1.00
C SER A 13 -13.87 41.25 0.00
N ARG A 14 -14.71 41.59 -0.97
CA ARG A 14 -15.30 40.81 -2.04
C ARG A 14 -14.27 40.62 -3.16
N ILE A 15 -14.39 39.50 -3.88
CA ILE A 15 -13.81 39.21 -5.21
C ILE A 15 -12.33 38.83 -5.23
N GLN A 16 -12.05 37.53 -5.40
CA GLN A 16 -10.96 37.13 -6.28
C GLN A 16 -11.41 36.02 -7.24
N ARG A 17 -11.10 36.31 -8.49
CA ARG A 17 -11.62 35.72 -9.72
C ARG A 17 -11.04 34.33 -9.95
N ARG A 18 -11.84 33.52 -10.66
CA ARG A 18 -11.45 32.40 -11.53
C ARG A 18 -9.94 32.24 -11.70
N GLN A 19 -9.38 31.18 -11.13
CA GLN A 19 -8.18 30.57 -11.68
C GLN A 19 -8.40 29.07 -11.81
N SER A 20 -8.48 28.69 -13.08
CA SER A 20 -8.55 27.35 -13.61
C SER A 20 -7.35 26.53 -13.13
N ALA A 21 -7.60 25.57 -12.25
CA ALA A 21 -7.00 24.26 -12.41
C ALA A 21 -8.17 23.30 -12.53
N ARG A 22 -8.55 22.94 -13.76
CA ARG A 22 -9.11 21.60 -13.96
C ARG A 22 -7.99 20.70 -13.46
N ARG A 23 -8.05 20.28 -12.19
CA ARG A 23 -7.38 19.08 -11.74
C ARG A 23 -7.97 18.02 -12.66
N THR A 24 -7.26 17.71 -13.73
CA THR A 24 -7.44 16.46 -14.45
C THR A 24 -7.19 15.42 -13.38
N GLN A 25 -8.29 15.04 -12.74
CA GLN A 25 -8.38 13.95 -11.82
C GLN A 25 -8.10 12.75 -12.71
N THR A 26 -6.81 12.44 -12.87
CA THR A 26 -6.36 11.26 -13.59
C THR A 26 -7.04 10.11 -12.86
N ARG A 27 -8.11 9.56 -13.46
CA ARG A 27 -8.63 8.26 -13.06
C ARG A 27 -7.48 7.31 -13.28
N LEU A 28 -6.68 7.08 -12.26
CA LEU A 28 -5.78 5.93 -12.24
C LEU A 28 -6.71 4.72 -12.44
N PRO A 29 -6.49 3.90 -13.48
CA PRO A 29 -7.24 2.67 -13.63
C PRO A 29 -7.08 1.91 -12.32
N SER A 30 -8.18 1.37 -11.83
CA SER A 30 -8.25 0.48 -10.67
C SER A 30 -7.51 -0.82 -10.99
N LEU A 31 -6.19 -0.74 -11.13
CA LEU A 31 -5.29 -1.85 -10.93
C LEU A 31 -5.30 -2.09 -9.43
N ASN A 32 -5.80 -3.24 -9.01
CA ASN A 32 -5.48 -3.76 -7.69
C ASN A 32 -4.10 -4.39 -7.84
N PRO A 33 -3.02 -3.76 -7.35
CA PRO A 33 -1.70 -4.36 -7.46
C PRO A 33 -1.53 -5.54 -6.50
N LEU A 34 -2.46 -5.76 -5.57
CA LEU A 34 -2.32 -6.74 -4.52
C LEU A 34 -3.10 -8.01 -4.88
N VAL A 35 -2.41 -9.16 -4.84
CA VAL A 35 -2.96 -10.50 -5.07
C VAL A 35 -2.75 -11.32 -3.80
N GLU A 36 -3.81 -11.99 -3.34
CA GLU A 36 -3.72 -12.93 -2.22
C GLU A 36 -3.42 -14.34 -2.73
N THR A 37 -2.49 -15.03 -2.07
CA THR A 37 -2.16 -16.44 -2.32
C THR A 37 -1.98 -17.18 -1.00
N GLU A 38 -2.00 -18.50 -1.02
CA GLU A 38 -1.71 -19.33 0.16
C GLU A 38 -0.38 -20.04 -0.05
N ILE A 39 0.51 -19.94 0.93
CA ILE A 39 1.78 -20.66 0.95
C ILE A 39 1.89 -21.53 2.19
N ALA A 40 2.60 -22.64 2.06
CA ALA A 40 2.88 -23.53 3.19
C ALA A 40 4.23 -23.16 3.83
N CYS A 41 4.28 -23.10 5.15
CA CYS A 41 5.52 -22.85 5.87
C CYS A 41 6.43 -24.09 5.84
N PRO A 42 7.70 -23.97 5.38
CA PRO A 42 8.64 -25.10 5.37
C PRO A 42 9.09 -25.55 6.77
N HIS A 43 8.85 -24.73 7.80
CA HIS A 43 9.28 -25.02 9.17
C HIS A 43 8.23 -25.73 10.02
N CYS A 44 6.95 -25.34 9.93
CA CYS A 44 5.87 -25.94 10.72
C CYS A 44 4.85 -26.72 9.89
N GLY A 45 4.87 -26.58 8.55
CA GLY A 45 3.95 -27.27 7.64
C GLY A 45 2.56 -26.66 7.55
N GLU A 46 2.32 -25.51 8.18
CA GLU A 46 1.02 -24.83 8.15
C GLU A 46 0.91 -23.87 6.96
N SER A 47 -0.27 -23.81 6.36
CA SER A 47 -0.58 -22.87 5.28
C SER A 47 -1.06 -21.53 5.83
N PHE A 48 -0.60 -20.43 5.24
CA PHE A 48 -1.02 -19.09 5.62
C PHE A 48 -1.18 -18.19 4.38
N PRO A 49 -2.08 -17.19 4.45
CA PRO A 49 -2.28 -16.24 3.35
C PRO A 49 -1.10 -15.28 3.26
N LEU A 50 -0.63 -15.06 2.03
CA LEU A 50 0.42 -14.13 1.65
C LEU A 50 -0.16 -13.10 0.68
N LEU A 51 0.11 -11.82 0.95
CA LEU A 51 -0.28 -10.72 0.08
C LEU A 51 0.89 -10.31 -0.82
N VAL A 52 0.73 -10.48 -2.12
CA VAL A 52 1.75 -10.21 -3.14
C VAL A 52 1.44 -8.92 -3.87
N ASP A 53 2.40 -7.99 -3.88
CA ASP A 53 2.36 -6.80 -4.72
C ASP A 53 2.88 -7.11 -6.14
N THR A 54 2.01 -6.95 -7.14
CA THR A 54 2.28 -7.17 -8.57
C THR A 54 2.74 -5.91 -9.31
N THR A 55 3.09 -4.85 -8.59
CA THR A 55 3.72 -3.65 -9.19
C THR A 55 5.13 -3.93 -9.71
N GLN A 56 5.81 -4.95 -9.17
CA GLN A 56 7.15 -5.37 -9.55
C GLN A 56 7.09 -6.73 -10.26
N ASN A 57 7.90 -6.93 -11.29
CA ASN A 57 7.88 -8.23 -12.01
C ASN A 57 8.50 -9.37 -11.19
N GLU A 58 9.47 -9.04 -10.35
CA GLU A 58 10.18 -9.98 -9.49
C GLU A 58 10.49 -9.27 -8.18
N GLN A 59 10.18 -9.93 -7.07
CA GLN A 59 10.44 -9.41 -5.75
C GLN A 59 10.95 -10.51 -4.83
N MET A 60 11.93 -10.15 -4.02
CA MET A 60 12.43 -10.97 -2.92
C MET A 60 11.98 -10.32 -1.63
N LEU A 61 11.24 -11.05 -0.82
CA LEU A 61 10.76 -10.58 0.47
C LEU A 61 10.96 -11.66 1.54
N VAL A 62 10.93 -11.24 2.79
CA VAL A 62 11.01 -12.14 3.93
C VAL A 62 9.72 -11.96 4.72
N GLU A 63 8.87 -12.98 4.71
CA GLU A 63 7.67 -13.01 5.56
C GLU A 63 7.88 -13.96 6.73
N ASP A 64 7.39 -13.55 7.91
CA ASP A 64 7.36 -14.41 9.07
C ASP A 64 6.13 -15.31 9.06
N CYS A 65 6.31 -16.60 9.37
CA CYS A 65 5.18 -17.51 9.52
C CYS A 65 4.27 -17.08 10.68
N SER A 66 2.97 -16.93 10.42
CA SER A 66 1.95 -16.55 11.42
C SER A 66 1.77 -17.56 12.56
N VAL A 67 2.27 -18.79 12.39
CA VAL A 67 2.16 -19.88 13.38
C VAL A 67 3.45 -20.06 14.18
N CYS A 68 4.60 -20.15 13.50
CA CYS A 68 5.88 -20.49 14.14
C CYS A 68 6.87 -19.32 14.27
N CYS A 69 6.52 -18.12 13.79
CA CYS A 69 7.33 -16.90 13.87
C CYS A 69 8.76 -17.07 13.32
N ARG A 70 8.92 -17.91 12.29
CA ARG A 70 10.19 -18.09 11.60
C ARG A 70 10.17 -17.34 10.27
N PRO A 71 11.28 -16.66 9.92
CA PRO A 71 11.37 -15.95 8.65
C PRO A 71 11.47 -16.93 7.49
N ILE A 72 10.68 -16.69 6.45
CA ILE A 72 10.68 -17.44 5.20
C ILE A 72 11.08 -16.46 4.10
N ASN A 73 12.22 -16.73 3.46
CA ASN A 73 12.63 -15.94 2.30
C ASN A 73 11.83 -16.43 1.09
N LEU A 74 11.17 -15.50 0.40
CA LEU A 74 10.30 -15.80 -0.73
C LEU A 74 10.77 -15.01 -1.95
N THR A 75 10.92 -15.71 -3.07
CA THR A 75 11.07 -15.12 -4.40
C THR A 75 9.75 -15.25 -5.13
N ILE A 76 9.16 -14.12 -5.50
CA ILE A 76 7.88 -14.05 -6.17
C ILE A 76 8.06 -13.44 -7.55
N VAL A 77 7.58 -14.16 -8.57
CA VAL A 77 7.55 -13.70 -9.95
C VAL A 77 6.11 -13.42 -10.34
N CYS A 78 5.85 -12.20 -10.78
CA CYS A 78 4.52 -11.78 -11.18
C CYS A 78 4.57 -10.84 -12.39
N LYS A 79 3.41 -10.63 -13.00
CA LYS A 79 3.18 -9.63 -14.02
C LYS A 79 2.15 -8.63 -13.49
N PRO A 80 2.05 -7.43 -14.08
CA PRO A 80 1.04 -6.47 -13.69
C PRO A 80 -0.37 -7.08 -13.70
N GLY A 81 -0.95 -7.32 -12.51
CA GLY A 81 -2.28 -7.90 -12.33
C GLY A 81 -2.36 -9.44 -12.31
N GLU A 82 -1.25 -10.18 -12.33
CA GLU A 82 -1.24 -11.65 -12.28
C GLU A 82 0.01 -12.22 -11.58
N MET A 83 -0.17 -13.16 -10.65
CA MET A 83 0.94 -13.89 -10.00
C MET A 83 1.32 -15.13 -10.82
N ILE A 84 2.61 -15.33 -11.10
CA ILE A 84 3.09 -16.42 -11.97
C ILE A 84 3.72 -17.55 -11.15
N ASP A 85 4.60 -17.21 -10.22
CA ASP A 85 5.38 -18.19 -9.45
C ASP A 85 5.72 -17.64 -8.06
N VAL A 86 5.74 -18.52 -7.06
CA VAL A 86 6.18 -18.23 -5.70
C VAL A 86 7.03 -19.40 -5.24
N ARG A 87 8.27 -19.11 -4.85
CA ARG A 87 9.22 -20.12 -4.38
C ARG A 87 10.01 -19.60 -3.20
N GLU A 88 10.49 -20.53 -2.38
CA GLU A 88 11.41 -20.22 -1.30
C GLU A 88 12.78 -19.84 -1.86
N ALA A 89 13.38 -18.77 -1.32
CA ALA A 89 14.77 -18.43 -1.61
C ALA A 89 15.67 -19.09 -0.55
N GLU A 90 16.62 -19.91 -1.00
CA GLU A 90 17.64 -20.54 -0.13
C GLU A 90 18.59 -19.52 0.51
#